data_AF-A0A498IGE2-F1
#
_entry.id   AF-A0A498IGE2-F1
#
_cell.length_a   1.000
_cell.length_b   1.000
_cell.length_c   1.000
_cell.angle_alpha   90.00
_cell.angle_beta   90.00
_cell.angle_gamma   90.00
#
_symmetry.space_group_name_H-M   'P 1'
#
loop_
_entity.id
_entity.type
_entity.pdbx_description
1 polymer ?
#
loop_
_entity_poly.entity_id
_entity_poly.type
_entity_poly.pdbx_seq_one_letter_code
_entity_poly.pdbx_strand_id
1 'polypeptide(L)'
;MARKRKVDRFTSVTEGVAHHILSFITITDLARFSCVSKRCRELCLSTPSLDFDKFSHTNTGSCDKRLRLLDYLHRFFDLREDNKIEKFHICWSSLSHHSETPCFCDHNEKARMISWIESALRCKVEVLHLEIDIDDVTPFVLPSSVFVSSSLRSLSVSMWYSAIIKVPIPSFSSLEYLNMDLRHANIDGGFFKWISTSCKCIKELRLSYHGGKLRDITIESSSLKSFTIEDVHELHNLTISGKNLEDIRIWWSTRRCRSLNVIAPNLKYLEWIGHMYELKPQLGRLLCLEKARINLFFEEDDIDTVYEFLCNLRRVRALILHAEMIENLFEGGLLPAPFDDVSHLQLDLGNFSNELVPRMVLLFRGMRNLSTLYIKTDQVEYYLLKAACSKFGMAYWESRNLLFISQLEEVTVEICKDSRGSNLINFIRFILKDAEKLKKMVIVHSPQCAKSSLDKLSNSAKSSNANVFFEVREF
;
A
#
# COMPACT_ATOMS: atom_id res chain seq x y z
N MET A 1 -62.53 22.53 -1.32
CA MET A 1 -61.12 22.97 -1.12
C MET A 1 -60.19 22.09 -1.94
N ALA A 2 -59.63 22.60 -3.04
CA ALA A 2 -58.63 21.88 -3.83
C ALA A 2 -57.30 21.83 -3.05
N ARG A 3 -56.79 20.63 -2.80
CA ARG A 3 -55.49 20.41 -2.15
C ARG A 3 -54.39 21.02 -3.03
N LYS A 4 -53.74 22.12 -2.60
CA LYS A 4 -52.55 22.67 -3.27
C LYS A 4 -51.54 21.54 -3.44
N ARG A 5 -51.21 21.18 -4.69
CA ARG A 5 -50.14 20.22 -5.00
C ARG A 5 -48.84 20.78 -4.41
N LYS A 6 -48.25 20.07 -3.44
CA LYS A 6 -46.88 20.35 -3.00
C LYS A 6 -45.97 20.22 -4.22
N VAL A 7 -45.20 21.26 -4.52
CA VAL A 7 -44.24 21.26 -5.63
C VAL A 7 -43.13 20.27 -5.28
N ASP A 8 -42.91 19.30 -6.15
CA ASP A 8 -41.77 18.39 -6.04
C ASP A 8 -40.49 19.17 -6.38
N ARG A 9 -39.73 19.49 -5.33
CA ARG A 9 -38.51 20.30 -5.45
C ARG A 9 -37.35 19.51 -6.02
N PHE A 10 -37.35 18.18 -5.88
CA PHE A 10 -36.24 17.35 -6.36
C PHE A 10 -36.34 17.15 -7.87
N THR A 11 -37.52 16.79 -8.39
CA THR A 11 -37.69 16.63 -9.85
C THR A 11 -37.58 17.93 -10.63
N SER A 12 -37.63 19.08 -9.96
CA SER A 12 -37.36 20.40 -10.55
C SER A 12 -35.88 20.80 -10.64
N VAL A 13 -34.95 20.05 -10.03
CA VAL A 13 -33.51 20.36 -10.16
C VAL A 13 -32.96 19.93 -11.52
N THR A 14 -31.82 20.50 -11.92
CA THR A 14 -31.12 20.10 -13.14
C THR A 14 -30.59 18.68 -13.01
N GLU A 15 -30.47 17.99 -14.15
CA GLU A 15 -30.03 16.59 -14.18
C GLU A 15 -28.67 16.38 -13.53
N GLY A 16 -27.71 17.27 -13.79
CA GLY A 16 -26.38 17.21 -13.17
C GLY A 16 -26.41 17.34 -11.64
N VAL A 17 -27.27 18.20 -11.09
CA VAL A 17 -27.43 18.32 -9.63
C VAL A 17 -28.11 17.08 -9.05
N ALA A 18 -29.12 16.54 -9.74
CA ALA A 18 -29.77 15.30 -9.32
C ALA A 18 -28.77 14.14 -9.31
N HIS A 19 -28.01 13.94 -10.39
CA HIS A 19 -26.98 12.91 -10.48
C HIS A 19 -25.89 13.07 -9.41
N HIS A 20 -25.46 14.29 -9.12
CA HIS A 20 -24.53 14.54 -8.04
C HIS A 20 -25.11 14.10 -6.68
N ILE A 21 -26.38 14.42 -6.39
CA ILE A 21 -27.04 13.98 -5.16
C ILE A 21 -27.15 12.44 -5.13
N LEU A 22 -27.55 11.83 -6.24
CA LEU A 22 -27.70 10.38 -6.35
C LEU A 22 -26.37 9.63 -6.26
N SER A 23 -25.23 10.29 -6.50
CA SER A 23 -23.91 9.67 -6.33
C SER A 23 -23.56 9.33 -4.87
N PHE A 24 -24.28 9.89 -3.90
CA PHE A 24 -24.06 9.68 -2.47
C PHE A 24 -24.98 8.61 -1.85
N ILE A 25 -25.94 8.07 -2.59
CA ILE A 25 -26.90 7.10 -2.03
C ILE A 25 -26.57 5.66 -2.43
N THR A 26 -26.95 4.71 -1.58
CA THR A 26 -26.73 3.28 -1.85
C THR A 26 -27.59 2.79 -3.02
N ILE A 27 -27.20 1.67 -3.64
CA ILE A 27 -28.03 1.06 -4.69
C ILE A 27 -29.44 0.67 -4.17
N THR A 28 -29.56 0.29 -2.90
CA THR A 28 -30.85 -0.03 -2.28
C THR A 28 -31.75 1.20 -2.20
N ASP A 29 -31.18 2.35 -1.82
CA ASP A 29 -31.92 3.60 -1.76
C ASP A 29 -32.20 4.18 -3.15
N LEU A 30 -31.29 3.98 -4.10
CA LEU A 30 -31.51 4.31 -5.51
C LEU A 30 -32.69 3.52 -6.09
N ALA A 31 -32.80 2.23 -5.74
CA ALA A 31 -33.95 1.39 -6.12
C ALA A 31 -35.26 1.95 -5.54
N ARG A 32 -35.28 2.30 -4.26
CA ARG A 32 -36.46 2.92 -3.60
C ARG A 32 -36.81 4.26 -4.25
N PHE A 33 -35.80 5.08 -4.55
CA PHE A 33 -35.97 6.36 -5.21
C PHE A 33 -36.60 6.19 -6.61
N SER A 34 -36.20 5.15 -7.37
CA SER A 34 -36.76 4.86 -8.70
C SER A 34 -38.27 4.59 -8.68
N CYS A 35 -38.82 4.11 -7.56
CA CYS A 35 -40.24 3.81 -7.42
C CYS A 35 -41.12 5.04 -7.13
N VAL A 36 -40.51 6.20 -6.82
CA VAL A 36 -41.24 7.39 -6.39
C VAL A 36 -42.01 8.05 -7.55
N SER A 37 -41.41 8.12 -8.74
CA SER A 37 -42.04 8.71 -9.92
C SER A 37 -41.35 8.26 -11.22
N LYS A 38 -41.98 8.52 -12.38
CA LYS A 38 -41.36 8.26 -13.69
C LYS A 38 -40.02 9.01 -13.85
N ARG A 39 -39.96 10.28 -13.41
CA ARG A 39 -38.74 11.09 -13.48
C ARG A 39 -37.65 10.57 -12.55
N CYS A 40 -38.01 10.11 -11.35
CA CYS A 40 -37.03 9.50 -10.45
C CYS A 40 -36.43 8.24 -11.07
N ARG A 41 -37.26 7.40 -11.71
CA ARG A 41 -36.79 6.22 -12.44
C ARG A 41 -35.83 6.58 -13.57
N GLU A 42 -36.15 7.59 -14.38
CA GLU A 42 -35.25 8.10 -15.45
C GLU A 42 -33.92 8.60 -14.88
N LEU A 43 -33.94 9.33 -13.77
CA LEU A 43 -32.73 9.81 -13.08
C LEU A 43 -31.90 8.65 -12.51
N CYS A 44 -32.54 7.60 -11.97
CA CYS A 44 -31.83 6.39 -11.54
C CYS A 44 -31.14 5.69 -12.71
N LEU A 45 -31.85 5.52 -13.82
CA LEU A 45 -31.32 4.82 -14.99
C LEU A 45 -30.19 5.61 -15.67
N SER A 46 -30.20 6.93 -15.60
CA SER A 46 -29.17 7.80 -16.19
C SER A 46 -28.01 8.15 -15.24
N THR A 47 -28.03 7.70 -13.98
CA THR A 47 -27.00 8.11 -13.00
C THR A 47 -25.58 7.72 -13.44
N PRO A 48 -24.60 8.64 -13.46
CA PRO A 48 -23.26 8.36 -14.00
C PRO A 48 -22.38 7.52 -13.05
N SER A 49 -22.68 7.50 -11.76
CA SER A 49 -21.94 6.73 -10.77
C SER A 49 -22.78 5.57 -10.26
N LEU A 50 -22.29 4.35 -10.49
CA LEU A 50 -22.90 3.11 -10.03
C LEU A 50 -21.99 2.44 -9.00
N ASP A 51 -22.50 2.31 -7.78
CA ASP A 51 -21.79 1.70 -6.66
C ASP A 51 -22.61 0.54 -6.10
N PHE A 52 -22.20 -0.68 -6.45
CA PHE A 52 -22.81 -1.93 -6.04
C PHE A 52 -21.98 -2.58 -4.93
N ASP A 53 -21.93 -1.87 -3.80
CA ASP A 53 -21.30 -2.28 -2.55
C ASP A 53 -22.33 -2.24 -1.40
N LYS A 54 -21.99 -2.84 -0.26
CA LYS A 54 -22.75 -2.76 1.00
C LYS A 54 -24.16 -3.33 0.89
N PHE A 55 -24.31 -4.43 0.17
CA PHE A 55 -25.56 -5.18 0.19
C PHE A 55 -25.84 -5.66 1.62
N SER A 56 -26.94 -5.19 2.20
CA SER A 56 -27.34 -5.60 3.54
C SER A 56 -27.69 -7.09 3.57
N HIS A 57 -27.54 -7.71 4.75
CA HIS A 57 -28.01 -9.08 5.00
C HIS A 57 -29.50 -9.28 4.65
N THR A 58 -30.31 -8.21 4.61
CA THR A 58 -31.70 -8.29 4.15
C THR A 58 -31.83 -8.64 2.66
N ASN A 59 -30.81 -8.36 1.85
CA ASN A 59 -30.78 -8.58 0.41
C ASN A 59 -29.95 -9.82 0.03
N THR A 60 -28.96 -10.18 0.84
CA THR A 60 -28.04 -11.30 0.56
C THR A 60 -28.20 -12.46 1.53
N GLY A 61 -28.90 -12.33 2.65
CA GLY A 61 -28.97 -13.36 3.71
C GLY A 61 -29.70 -14.66 3.39
N SER A 62 -30.18 -14.84 2.15
CA SER A 62 -30.66 -16.14 1.65
C SER A 62 -30.55 -16.21 0.12
N CYS A 63 -30.53 -17.42 -0.43
CA CYS A 63 -30.46 -17.68 -1.86
C CYS A 63 -31.59 -16.96 -2.65
N ASP A 64 -32.85 -17.01 -2.18
CA ASP A 64 -33.99 -16.36 -2.85
C ASP A 64 -33.82 -14.83 -2.91
N LYS A 65 -33.38 -14.20 -1.81
CA LYS A 65 -33.16 -12.75 -1.75
C LYS A 65 -32.03 -12.33 -2.69
N ARG A 66 -30.95 -13.11 -2.70
CA ARG A 66 -29.80 -12.89 -3.58
C ARG A 66 -30.19 -13.03 -5.06
N LEU A 67 -30.98 -14.05 -5.41
CA LEU A 67 -31.52 -14.21 -6.77
C LEU A 67 -32.38 -13.03 -7.19
N ARG A 68 -33.29 -12.56 -6.33
CA ARG A 68 -34.11 -11.36 -6.61
C ARG A 68 -33.25 -10.11 -6.84
N LEU A 69 -32.18 -9.96 -6.07
CA LEU A 69 -31.22 -8.87 -6.26
C LEU A 69 -30.51 -8.99 -7.61
N LEU A 70 -30.01 -10.18 -7.96
CA LEU A 70 -29.37 -10.43 -9.26
C LEU A 70 -30.32 -10.11 -10.42
N ASP A 71 -31.57 -10.55 -10.34
CA ASP A 71 -32.58 -10.29 -11.37
C ASP A 71 -32.93 -8.80 -11.47
N TYR A 72 -33.00 -8.10 -10.33
CA TYR A 72 -33.18 -6.64 -10.29
C TYR A 72 -32.02 -5.92 -10.98
N LEU A 73 -30.78 -6.29 -10.65
CA LEU A 73 -29.58 -5.68 -11.24
C LEU A 73 -29.48 -5.96 -12.74
N HIS A 74 -29.76 -7.19 -13.16
CA HIS A 74 -29.77 -7.54 -14.58
C HIS A 74 -30.80 -6.70 -15.35
N ARG A 75 -32.03 -6.61 -14.84
CA ARG A 75 -33.06 -5.74 -15.44
C ARG A 75 -32.69 -4.25 -15.41
N PHE A 76 -31.98 -3.79 -14.38
CA PHE A 76 -31.49 -2.43 -14.30
C PHE A 76 -30.53 -2.11 -15.45
N PHE A 77 -29.60 -3.02 -15.76
CA PHE A 77 -28.69 -2.85 -16.89
C PHE A 77 -29.41 -2.93 -18.25
N ASP A 78 -30.41 -3.80 -18.39
CA ASP A 78 -31.22 -3.88 -19.62
C ASP A 78 -31.98 -2.58 -19.89
N LEU A 79 -32.55 -1.97 -18.85
CA LEU A 79 -33.35 -0.75 -18.95
C LEU A 79 -32.52 0.54 -19.07
N ARG A 80 -31.23 0.47 -18.76
CA ARG A 80 -30.35 1.65 -18.77
C ARG A 80 -30.00 2.12 -20.19
N GLU A 81 -30.05 1.23 -21.18
CA GLU A 81 -29.62 1.52 -22.56
C GLU A 81 -28.15 2.04 -22.60
N ASP A 82 -27.83 3.02 -23.46
CA ASP A 82 -26.47 3.53 -23.68
C ASP A 82 -26.11 4.76 -22.81
N ASN A 83 -26.80 4.95 -21.68
CA ASN A 83 -26.53 6.06 -20.76
C ASN A 83 -25.12 5.97 -20.19
N LYS A 84 -24.31 7.03 -20.41
CA LYS A 84 -22.91 7.12 -19.98
C LYS A 84 -22.75 6.68 -18.52
N ILE A 85 -21.82 5.78 -18.27
CA ILE A 85 -21.35 5.46 -16.92
C ILE A 85 -19.97 6.11 -16.79
N GLU A 86 -19.73 6.82 -15.69
CA GLU A 86 -18.42 7.39 -15.36
C GLU A 86 -17.67 6.46 -14.43
N LYS A 87 -18.35 5.99 -13.38
CA LYS A 87 -17.82 5.06 -12.39
C LYS A 87 -18.73 3.85 -12.25
N PHE A 88 -18.16 2.66 -12.33
CA PHE A 88 -18.81 1.40 -12.01
C PHE A 88 -17.97 0.66 -10.98
N HIS A 89 -18.55 0.47 -9.78
CA HIS A 89 -17.97 -0.31 -8.70
C HIS A 89 -18.90 -1.47 -8.37
N ILE A 90 -18.34 -2.67 -8.23
CA ILE A 90 -19.06 -3.84 -7.73
C ILE A 90 -18.20 -4.60 -6.73
N CYS A 91 -18.76 -4.79 -5.53
CA CYS A 91 -18.23 -5.68 -4.52
C CYS A 91 -19.21 -6.86 -4.36
N TRP A 92 -18.74 -8.07 -4.69
CA TRP A 92 -19.59 -9.25 -4.72
C TRP A 92 -18.88 -10.46 -4.12
N SER A 93 -19.34 -10.89 -2.95
CA SER A 93 -18.86 -12.07 -2.25
C SER A 93 -19.88 -13.21 -2.24
N SER A 94 -19.39 -14.44 -2.12
CA SER A 94 -20.20 -15.64 -1.95
C SER A 94 -20.97 -15.59 -0.63
N LEU A 95 -22.06 -16.36 -0.55
CA LEU A 95 -22.72 -16.59 0.72
C LEU A 95 -21.83 -17.47 1.59
N SER A 96 -21.66 -17.11 2.87
CA SER A 96 -20.98 -18.02 3.80
C SER A 96 -21.73 -19.35 3.84
N HIS A 97 -21.01 -20.45 3.64
CA HIS A 97 -21.50 -21.83 3.57
C HIS A 97 -22.06 -22.33 4.92
N HIS A 98 -23.04 -21.63 5.50
CA HIS A 98 -23.71 -22.01 6.74
C HIS A 98 -25.04 -22.76 6.50
N SER A 99 -25.39 -23.06 5.26
CA SER A 99 -26.60 -23.83 4.94
C SER A 99 -26.26 -25.20 4.37
N GLU A 100 -26.84 -26.25 4.96
CA GLU A 100 -26.75 -27.65 4.51
C GLU A 100 -27.38 -27.93 3.13
N THR A 101 -27.96 -26.91 2.48
CA THR A 101 -28.58 -27.03 1.16
C THR A 101 -27.71 -26.35 0.10
N PRO A 102 -27.37 -27.04 -1.01
CA PRO A 102 -26.68 -26.42 -2.13
C PRO A 102 -27.47 -25.23 -2.68
N CYS A 103 -26.85 -24.07 -2.77
CA CYS A 103 -27.50 -22.87 -3.25
C CYS A 103 -27.53 -22.87 -4.79
N PHE A 104 -28.72 -22.79 -5.40
CA PHE A 104 -28.87 -22.79 -6.87
C PHE A 104 -28.36 -21.50 -7.56
N CYS A 105 -27.97 -20.45 -6.82
CA CYS A 105 -27.49 -19.22 -7.43
C CYS A 105 -26.04 -19.29 -7.94
N ASP A 106 -25.25 -20.27 -7.51
CA ASP A 106 -23.81 -20.34 -7.82
C ASP A 106 -23.51 -20.43 -9.33
N HIS A 107 -24.38 -21.08 -10.11
CA HIS A 107 -24.04 -21.43 -11.50
C HIS A 107 -24.18 -20.28 -12.53
N ASN A 108 -24.81 -19.15 -12.20
CA ASN A 108 -25.05 -18.07 -13.18
C ASN A 108 -24.66 -16.66 -12.71
N GLU A 109 -24.13 -16.52 -11.50
CA GLU A 109 -23.69 -15.23 -10.97
C GLU A 109 -22.58 -14.60 -11.80
N LYS A 110 -21.56 -15.40 -12.13
CA LYS A 110 -20.40 -14.95 -12.92
C LYS A 110 -20.80 -14.43 -14.29
N ALA A 111 -21.66 -15.16 -15.00
CA ALA A 111 -22.14 -14.76 -16.32
C ALA A 111 -22.95 -13.45 -16.27
N ARG A 112 -23.76 -13.25 -15.23
CA ARG A 112 -24.49 -11.99 -15.01
C ARG A 112 -23.53 -10.83 -14.75
N MET A 113 -22.53 -11.01 -13.88
CA MET A 113 -21.52 -9.97 -13.65
C MET A 113 -20.74 -9.62 -14.91
N ILE A 114 -20.34 -10.63 -15.69
CA ILE A 114 -19.70 -10.41 -16.99
C ILE A 114 -20.61 -9.54 -17.88
N SER A 115 -21.92 -9.84 -17.95
CA SER A 115 -22.86 -9.03 -18.74
C SER A 115 -22.99 -7.58 -18.25
N TRP A 116 -22.87 -7.34 -16.94
CA TRP A 116 -22.90 -6.00 -16.35
C TRP A 116 -21.63 -5.23 -16.66
N ILE A 117 -20.47 -5.89 -16.59
CA ILE A 117 -19.17 -5.31 -16.98
C ILE A 117 -19.20 -4.93 -18.46
N GLU A 118 -19.65 -5.82 -19.34
CA GLU A 118 -19.82 -5.53 -20.77
C GLU A 118 -20.77 -4.35 -21.02
N SER A 119 -21.85 -4.27 -20.25
CA SER A 119 -22.79 -3.15 -20.34
C SER A 119 -22.16 -1.83 -19.89
N ALA A 120 -21.35 -1.83 -18.82
CA ALA A 120 -20.60 -0.66 -18.39
C ALA A 120 -19.58 -0.19 -19.43
N LEU A 121 -18.87 -1.14 -20.06
CA LEU A 121 -17.93 -0.85 -21.14
C LEU A 121 -18.63 -0.25 -22.37
N ARG A 122 -19.78 -0.79 -22.77
CA ARG A 122 -20.62 -0.21 -23.83
C ARG A 122 -21.08 1.21 -23.49
N CYS A 123 -21.39 1.46 -22.21
CA CYS A 123 -21.75 2.78 -21.68
C CYS A 123 -20.53 3.71 -21.45
N LYS A 124 -19.37 3.39 -22.04
CA LYS A 124 -18.16 4.23 -22.00
C LYS A 124 -17.64 4.53 -20.59
N VAL A 125 -17.68 3.53 -19.70
CA VAL A 125 -17.12 3.64 -18.33
C VAL A 125 -15.67 4.14 -18.35
N GLU A 126 -15.37 5.05 -17.41
CA GLU A 126 -14.04 5.64 -17.24
C GLU A 126 -13.29 5.02 -16.05
N VAL A 127 -14.01 4.68 -14.98
CA VAL A 127 -13.48 4.04 -13.77
C VAL A 127 -14.22 2.73 -13.50
N LEU A 128 -13.50 1.62 -13.58
CA LEU A 128 -14.02 0.27 -13.32
C LEU A 128 -13.33 -0.31 -12.08
N HIS A 129 -14.10 -0.62 -11.04
CA HIS A 129 -13.62 -1.27 -9.83
C HIS A 129 -14.40 -2.56 -9.58
N LEU A 130 -13.68 -3.70 -9.56
CA LEU A 130 -14.24 -5.02 -9.35
C LEU A 130 -13.61 -5.63 -8.10
N GLU A 131 -14.42 -5.99 -7.11
CA GLU A 131 -14.02 -6.80 -5.96
C GLU A 131 -14.90 -8.05 -5.96
N ILE A 132 -14.34 -9.19 -6.38
CA ILE A 132 -15.12 -10.42 -6.57
C ILE A 132 -14.52 -11.57 -5.75
N ASP A 133 -15.34 -12.11 -4.88
CA ASP A 133 -15.00 -13.15 -3.90
C ASP A 133 -16.00 -14.31 -4.01
N ILE A 134 -15.99 -15.00 -5.14
CA ILE A 134 -16.92 -16.11 -5.42
C ILE A 134 -16.17 -17.45 -5.38
N ASP A 135 -16.43 -18.21 -4.33
CA ASP A 135 -15.96 -19.59 -4.14
C ASP A 135 -16.71 -20.54 -5.06
N ASP A 136 -16.21 -20.73 -6.29
CA ASP A 136 -16.77 -21.69 -7.22
C ASP A 136 -15.65 -22.42 -7.97
N VAL A 137 -15.95 -23.65 -8.39
CA VAL A 137 -15.06 -24.60 -9.06
C VAL A 137 -14.52 -24.01 -10.37
N THR A 138 -15.32 -23.20 -11.06
CA THR A 138 -14.90 -22.57 -12.32
C THR A 138 -14.16 -21.25 -12.07
N PRO A 139 -13.10 -20.91 -12.81
CA PRO A 139 -12.45 -19.62 -12.64
C PRO A 139 -13.28 -18.46 -13.21
N PHE A 140 -13.25 -17.29 -12.58
CA PHE A 140 -13.85 -16.08 -13.13
C PHE A 140 -13.04 -15.59 -14.35
N VAL A 141 -13.65 -15.52 -15.52
CA VAL A 141 -12.98 -15.02 -16.74
C VAL A 141 -13.22 -13.53 -16.86
N LEU A 142 -12.17 -12.72 -16.68
CA LEU A 142 -12.28 -11.28 -16.88
C LEU A 142 -12.52 -10.98 -18.37
N PRO A 143 -13.55 -10.21 -18.74
CA PRO A 143 -13.84 -9.93 -20.14
C PRO A 143 -12.71 -9.19 -20.83
N SER A 144 -12.31 -9.66 -22.03
CA SER A 144 -11.20 -9.08 -22.80
C SER A 144 -11.48 -7.64 -23.28
N SER A 145 -12.77 -7.30 -23.41
CA SER A 145 -13.30 -5.96 -23.72
C SER A 145 -12.78 -4.89 -22.76
N VAL A 146 -12.48 -5.25 -21.51
CA VAL A 146 -11.89 -4.35 -20.50
C VAL A 146 -10.55 -3.78 -20.99
N PHE A 147 -9.73 -4.57 -21.67
CA PHE A 147 -8.36 -4.20 -22.07
C PHE A 147 -8.29 -3.41 -23.40
N VAL A 148 -9.40 -3.32 -24.14
CA VAL A 148 -9.50 -2.60 -25.42
C VAL A 148 -10.37 -1.34 -25.32
N SER A 149 -10.96 -1.07 -24.16
CA SER A 149 -11.84 0.08 -23.97
C SER A 149 -11.07 1.40 -24.12
N SER A 150 -11.54 2.25 -25.04
CA SER A 150 -10.97 3.58 -25.26
C SER A 150 -11.44 4.62 -24.25
N SER A 151 -12.53 4.36 -23.51
CA SER A 151 -13.03 5.25 -22.46
C SER A 151 -12.39 4.97 -21.11
N LEU A 152 -11.96 3.72 -20.85
CA LEU A 152 -11.47 3.31 -19.56
C LEU A 152 -10.13 4.00 -19.22
N ARG A 153 -10.08 4.65 -18.07
CA ARG A 153 -8.93 5.39 -17.52
C ARG A 153 -8.38 4.73 -16.26
N SER A 154 -9.24 4.12 -15.45
CA SER A 154 -8.84 3.43 -14.22
C SER A 154 -9.48 2.05 -14.15
N LEU A 155 -8.65 1.04 -13.95
CA LEU A 155 -9.06 -0.34 -13.73
C LEU A 155 -8.49 -0.83 -12.40
N SER A 156 -9.35 -1.26 -11.50
CA SER A 156 -8.98 -1.97 -10.28
C SER A 156 -9.73 -3.29 -10.22
N VAL A 157 -9.01 -4.40 -10.06
CA VAL A 157 -9.56 -5.75 -10.02
C VAL A 157 -8.96 -6.46 -8.81
N SER A 158 -9.80 -6.74 -7.81
CA SER A 158 -9.50 -7.64 -6.69
C SER A 158 -10.29 -8.93 -6.85
N MET A 159 -9.59 -10.07 -6.93
CA MET A 159 -10.17 -11.39 -7.13
C MET A 159 -9.60 -12.35 -6.09
N TRP A 160 -10.44 -12.82 -5.17
CA TRP A 160 -10.00 -13.63 -4.02
C TRP A 160 -9.93 -15.13 -4.32
N TYR A 161 -10.55 -15.55 -5.42
CA TYR A 161 -10.53 -16.91 -5.94
C TYR A 161 -9.98 -16.95 -7.37
N SER A 162 -9.90 -18.16 -7.93
CA SER A 162 -9.29 -18.38 -9.25
C SER A 162 -9.91 -17.51 -10.35
N ALA A 163 -9.06 -16.78 -11.06
CA ALA A 163 -9.43 -15.92 -12.18
C ALA A 163 -8.61 -16.27 -13.43
N ILE A 164 -9.17 -16.01 -14.62
CA ILE A 164 -8.47 -16.10 -15.89
C ILE A 164 -8.43 -14.71 -16.51
N ILE A 165 -7.21 -14.23 -16.80
CA ILE A 165 -6.99 -12.95 -17.45
C ILE A 165 -6.37 -13.21 -18.82
N LYS A 166 -7.13 -12.92 -19.87
CA LYS A 166 -6.71 -13.04 -21.26
C LYS A 166 -6.77 -11.68 -21.92
N VAL A 167 -5.64 -11.25 -22.47
CA VAL A 167 -5.54 -9.94 -23.10
C VAL A 167 -5.51 -10.09 -24.61
N PRO A 168 -6.36 -9.37 -25.36
CA PRO A 168 -6.30 -9.38 -26.82
C PRO A 168 -5.12 -8.52 -27.28
N ILE A 169 -4.28 -9.07 -28.16
CA ILE A 169 -3.13 -8.38 -28.76
C ILE A 169 -3.26 -8.48 -30.29
N PRO A 170 -3.10 -7.37 -31.05
CA PRO A 170 -2.79 -6.00 -30.60
C PRO A 170 -4.02 -5.27 -30.05
N SER A 171 -3.83 -4.42 -29.06
CA SER A 171 -4.86 -3.54 -28.53
C SER A 171 -4.30 -2.15 -28.21
N PHE A 172 -5.19 -1.18 -28.05
CA PHE A 172 -4.85 0.15 -27.55
C PHE A 172 -5.64 0.39 -26.28
N SER A 173 -4.96 0.90 -25.25
CA SER A 173 -5.59 1.20 -23.98
C SER A 173 -5.32 2.64 -23.60
N SER A 174 -6.38 3.31 -23.12
CA SER A 174 -6.30 4.66 -22.56
C SER A 174 -6.12 4.65 -21.04
N LEU A 175 -5.83 3.48 -20.46
CA LEU A 175 -5.63 3.34 -19.01
C LEU A 175 -4.49 4.22 -18.50
N GLU A 176 -4.77 4.91 -17.41
CA GLU A 176 -3.85 5.71 -16.62
C GLU A 176 -3.50 5.02 -15.30
N TYR A 177 -4.42 4.22 -14.76
CA TYR A 177 -4.26 3.47 -13.51
C TYR A 177 -4.67 2.01 -13.73
N LEU A 178 -3.81 1.09 -13.29
CA LEU A 178 -4.09 -0.35 -13.29
C LEU A 178 -3.71 -0.94 -11.94
N ASN A 179 -4.69 -1.51 -11.23
CA ASN A 179 -4.50 -2.30 -10.03
C ASN A 179 -5.04 -3.71 -10.25
N MET A 180 -4.17 -4.70 -10.06
CA MET A 180 -4.52 -6.11 -10.14
C MET A 180 -4.14 -6.76 -8.82
N ASP A 181 -5.12 -7.08 -7.98
CA ASP A 181 -4.98 -7.82 -6.74
C ASP A 181 -5.62 -9.20 -6.94
N LEU A 182 -4.79 -10.22 -7.12
CA LEU A 182 -5.24 -11.49 -7.66
C LEU A 182 -4.77 -12.65 -6.80
N ARG A 183 -5.69 -13.57 -6.48
CA ARG A 183 -5.36 -14.82 -5.83
C ARG A 183 -5.55 -15.99 -6.79
N HIS A 184 -4.54 -16.85 -6.90
CA HIS A 184 -4.59 -18.06 -7.75
C HIS A 184 -4.98 -17.80 -9.23
N ALA A 185 -4.68 -16.61 -9.78
CA ALA A 185 -5.15 -16.23 -11.11
C ALA A 185 -4.24 -16.73 -12.24
N ASN A 186 -4.79 -17.25 -13.32
CA ASN A 186 -4.05 -17.58 -14.53
C ASN A 186 -3.98 -16.35 -15.45
N ILE A 187 -2.80 -15.70 -15.48
CA ILE A 187 -2.53 -14.55 -16.34
C ILE A 187 -1.89 -15.05 -17.64
N ASP A 188 -2.49 -14.67 -18.78
CA ASP A 188 -1.91 -14.96 -20.08
C ASP A 188 -0.51 -14.35 -20.25
N GLY A 189 0.37 -15.06 -20.96
CA GLY A 189 1.76 -14.61 -21.19
C GLY A 189 1.85 -13.27 -21.95
N GLY A 190 0.79 -12.88 -22.66
CA GLY A 190 0.67 -11.59 -23.33
C GLY A 190 0.44 -10.40 -22.40
N PHE A 191 0.05 -10.60 -21.13
CA PHE A 191 -0.40 -9.51 -20.25
C PHE A 191 0.66 -8.41 -20.04
N PHE A 192 1.89 -8.76 -19.66
CA PHE A 192 2.95 -7.77 -19.43
C PHE A 192 3.44 -7.13 -20.73
N LYS A 193 3.41 -7.91 -21.83
CA LYS A 193 3.69 -7.38 -23.17
C LYS A 193 2.64 -6.35 -23.58
N TRP A 194 1.37 -6.59 -23.27
CA TRP A 194 0.30 -5.63 -23.50
C TRP A 194 0.52 -4.34 -22.72
N ILE A 195 0.84 -4.40 -21.42
CA ILE A 195 1.19 -3.21 -20.63
C ILE A 195 2.27 -2.39 -21.33
N SER A 196 3.34 -3.06 -21.77
CA SER A 196 4.50 -2.40 -22.40
C SER A 196 4.16 -1.78 -23.77
N THR A 197 3.35 -2.48 -24.57
CA THR A 197 3.12 -2.11 -25.98
C THR A 197 1.88 -1.24 -26.19
N SER A 198 0.85 -1.41 -25.36
CA SER A 198 -0.52 -0.94 -25.63
C SER A 198 -0.98 0.16 -24.67
N CYS A 199 -0.45 0.23 -23.44
CA CYS A 199 -0.86 1.19 -22.42
C CYS A 199 0.03 2.46 -22.45
N LYS A 200 -0.20 3.35 -23.43
CA LYS A 200 0.65 4.55 -23.63
C LYS A 200 0.40 5.69 -22.62
N CYS A 201 -0.69 5.62 -21.87
CA CYS A 201 -1.08 6.63 -20.89
C CYS A 201 -0.91 6.17 -19.43
N ILE A 202 -0.44 4.94 -19.20
CA ILE A 202 -0.37 4.37 -17.84
C ILE A 202 0.61 5.18 -16.99
N LYS A 203 0.13 5.68 -15.84
CA LYS A 203 0.89 6.47 -14.87
C LYS A 203 1.19 5.63 -13.62
N GLU A 204 0.27 4.76 -13.23
CA GLU A 204 0.40 3.95 -12.03
C GLU A 204 -0.01 2.50 -12.29
N LEU A 205 0.84 1.58 -11.83
CA LEU A 205 0.65 0.14 -11.95
C LEU A 205 0.88 -0.51 -10.59
N ARG A 206 -0.13 -1.23 -10.10
CA ARG A 206 -0.08 -2.01 -8.87
C ARG A 206 -0.41 -3.47 -9.17
N LEU A 207 0.43 -4.37 -8.70
CA LEU A 207 0.29 -5.81 -8.88
C LEU A 207 0.42 -6.49 -7.52
N SER A 208 -0.67 -7.06 -7.01
CA SER A 208 -0.65 -8.02 -5.91
C SER A 208 -1.02 -9.41 -6.44
N TYR A 209 -0.22 -10.42 -6.12
CA TYR A 209 -0.44 -11.76 -6.67
C TYR A 209 -0.17 -12.89 -5.67
N HIS A 210 -1.24 -13.36 -5.04
CA HIS A 210 -1.19 -14.42 -4.04
C HIS A 210 -1.43 -15.80 -4.67
N GLY A 211 -0.36 -16.55 -4.91
CA GLY A 211 -0.44 -17.91 -5.42
C GLY A 211 -0.80 -18.01 -6.91
N GLY A 212 -0.33 -19.08 -7.54
CA GLY A 212 -0.39 -19.27 -9.01
C GLY A 212 0.99 -19.22 -9.65
N LYS A 213 1.07 -19.29 -10.99
CA LYS A 213 2.32 -19.50 -11.74
C LYS A 213 2.82 -18.22 -12.41
N LEU A 214 3.10 -17.17 -11.62
CA LEU A 214 3.70 -15.95 -12.14
C LEU A 214 5.22 -15.97 -11.98
N ARG A 215 5.94 -16.38 -13.03
CA ARG A 215 7.41 -16.55 -12.98
C ARG A 215 8.20 -15.33 -13.44
N ASP A 216 7.76 -14.69 -14.53
CA ASP A 216 8.55 -13.68 -15.21
C ASP A 216 7.69 -12.44 -15.46
N ILE A 217 8.17 -11.29 -15.00
CA ILE A 217 7.57 -9.99 -15.26
C ILE A 217 8.59 -9.15 -16.02
N THR A 218 8.20 -8.68 -17.20
CA THR A 218 8.99 -7.72 -17.98
C THR A 218 8.08 -6.62 -18.47
N ILE A 219 8.31 -5.40 -17.98
CA ILE A 219 7.51 -4.23 -18.29
C ILE A 219 8.44 -3.12 -18.76
N GLU A 220 8.19 -2.61 -19.96
CA GLU A 220 8.83 -1.41 -20.50
C GLU A 220 7.75 -0.35 -20.76
N SER A 221 7.76 0.73 -20.00
CA SER A 221 6.78 1.81 -20.16
C SER A 221 7.41 3.18 -20.06
N SER A 222 7.23 3.98 -21.10
CA SER A 222 7.68 5.36 -21.14
C SER A 222 6.75 6.33 -20.40
N SER A 223 5.52 5.93 -20.07
CA SER A 223 4.54 6.80 -19.40
C SER A 223 4.44 6.54 -17.90
N LEU A 224 4.84 5.35 -17.45
CA LEU A 224 4.69 4.90 -16.06
C LEU A 224 5.51 5.77 -15.11
N LYS A 225 4.87 6.21 -14.03
CA LYS A 225 5.45 7.04 -12.97
C LYS A 225 5.60 6.31 -11.65
N SER A 226 4.67 5.42 -11.33
CA SER A 226 4.69 4.62 -10.11
C SER A 226 4.45 3.15 -10.42
N PHE A 227 5.29 2.28 -9.86
CA PHE A 227 5.19 0.84 -9.94
C PHE A 227 5.18 0.24 -8.54
N THR A 228 4.20 -0.62 -8.27
CA THR A 228 4.07 -1.35 -7.02
C THR A 228 3.86 -2.83 -7.29
N ILE A 229 4.65 -3.66 -6.64
CA ILE A 229 4.49 -5.12 -6.64
C ILE A 229 4.42 -5.61 -5.19
N GLU A 230 3.35 -6.33 -4.88
CA GLU A 230 3.00 -6.78 -3.53
C GLU A 230 2.73 -8.30 -3.54
N ASP A 231 3.07 -8.98 -2.44
CA ASP A 231 2.67 -10.36 -2.12
C ASP A 231 2.93 -11.44 -3.17
N VAL A 232 3.96 -11.27 -4.00
CA VAL A 232 4.29 -12.27 -5.04
C VAL A 232 5.23 -13.34 -4.47
N HIS A 233 4.83 -14.62 -4.55
CA HIS A 233 5.59 -15.75 -4.00
C HIS A 233 6.43 -16.53 -5.03
N GLU A 234 5.91 -16.69 -6.26
CA GLU A 234 6.45 -17.62 -7.27
C GLU A 234 7.29 -16.91 -8.36
N LEU A 235 7.61 -15.63 -8.15
CA LEU A 235 8.37 -14.80 -9.08
C LEU A 235 9.84 -15.24 -9.15
N HIS A 236 10.36 -15.41 -10.36
CA HIS A 236 11.75 -15.77 -10.65
C HIS A 236 12.53 -14.55 -11.17
N ASN A 237 11.92 -13.76 -12.05
CA ASN A 237 12.56 -12.61 -12.68
C ASN A 237 11.63 -11.40 -12.73
N LEU A 238 12.14 -10.24 -12.32
CA LEU A 238 11.47 -8.94 -12.47
C LEU A 238 12.36 -8.00 -13.28
N THR A 239 11.85 -7.53 -14.42
CA THR A 239 12.43 -6.44 -15.19
C THR A 239 11.41 -5.32 -15.35
N ILE A 240 11.78 -4.12 -14.89
CA ILE A 240 10.98 -2.91 -15.05
C ILE A 240 11.85 -1.79 -15.61
N SER A 241 11.39 -1.16 -16.70
CA SER A 241 12.09 -0.04 -17.33
C SER A 241 11.14 1.10 -17.67
N GLY A 242 11.59 2.32 -17.42
CA GLY A 242 10.81 3.51 -17.71
C GLY A 242 11.55 4.79 -17.34
N LYS A 243 11.72 5.68 -18.33
CA LYS A 243 12.39 6.96 -18.11
C LYS A 243 11.63 7.90 -17.17
N ASN A 244 10.32 7.75 -17.08
CA ASN A 244 9.45 8.59 -16.25
C ASN A 244 9.10 7.95 -14.90
N LEU A 245 9.69 6.79 -14.59
CA LEU A 245 9.44 6.05 -13.35
C LEU A 245 10.12 6.78 -12.19
N GLU A 246 9.31 7.30 -11.27
CA GLU A 246 9.73 8.12 -10.14
C GLU A 246 9.55 7.41 -8.79
N ASP A 247 8.66 6.42 -8.71
CA ASP A 247 8.31 5.67 -7.49
C ASP A 247 8.27 4.16 -7.78
N ILE A 248 9.04 3.40 -7.01
CA ILE A 248 9.02 1.93 -7.03
C ILE A 248 8.81 1.40 -5.61
N ARG A 249 7.80 0.54 -5.45
CA ARG A 249 7.55 -0.22 -4.21
C ARG A 249 7.58 -1.71 -4.50
N ILE A 250 8.43 -2.44 -3.79
CA ILE A 250 8.58 -3.88 -3.89
C ILE A 250 8.34 -4.46 -2.50
N TRP A 251 7.17 -5.08 -2.30
CA TRP A 251 6.85 -5.83 -1.08
C TRP A 251 6.62 -7.28 -1.45
N TRP A 252 7.56 -8.17 -1.13
CA TRP A 252 7.37 -9.57 -1.48
C TRP A 252 7.92 -10.52 -0.42
N SER A 253 7.42 -11.75 -0.48
CA SER A 253 7.94 -12.87 0.30
C SER A 253 8.47 -13.99 -0.61
N THR A 254 8.69 -13.72 -1.90
CA THR A 254 9.34 -14.69 -2.78
C THR A 254 10.78 -14.93 -2.39
N ARG A 255 11.17 -16.20 -2.29
CA ARG A 255 12.57 -16.64 -2.15
C ARG A 255 13.16 -17.18 -3.46
N ARG A 256 12.37 -17.11 -4.53
CA ARG A 256 12.71 -17.70 -5.83
C ARG A 256 13.18 -16.69 -6.85
N CYS A 257 13.03 -15.41 -6.56
CA CYS A 257 13.49 -14.35 -7.44
C CYS A 257 15.02 -14.35 -7.47
N ARG A 258 15.60 -14.62 -8.65
CA ARG A 258 17.06 -14.65 -8.85
C ARG A 258 17.56 -13.44 -9.64
N SER A 259 16.66 -12.72 -10.31
CA SER A 259 17.01 -11.52 -11.08
C SER A 259 16.00 -10.38 -10.86
N LEU A 260 16.53 -9.23 -10.44
CA LEU A 260 15.80 -7.97 -10.37
C LEU A 260 16.55 -6.94 -11.22
N ASN A 261 15.93 -6.47 -12.30
CA ASN A 261 16.49 -5.44 -13.18
C ASN A 261 15.57 -4.22 -13.22
N VAL A 262 16.10 -3.07 -12.79
CA VAL A 262 15.37 -1.80 -12.72
C VAL A 262 16.12 -0.75 -13.53
N ILE A 263 15.49 -0.27 -14.60
CA ILE A 263 16.03 0.78 -15.46
C ILE A 263 15.15 2.03 -15.31
N ALA A 264 15.41 2.80 -14.25
CA ALA A 264 14.63 3.97 -13.85
C ALA A 264 15.56 5.16 -13.53
N PRO A 265 16.07 5.89 -14.54
CA PRO A 265 17.07 6.95 -14.33
C PRO A 265 16.57 8.14 -13.49
N ASN A 266 15.26 8.37 -13.46
CA ASN A 266 14.61 9.45 -12.71
C ASN A 266 13.92 8.97 -11.42
N LEU A 267 14.31 7.80 -10.89
CA LEU A 267 13.73 7.24 -9.67
C LEU A 267 14.00 8.18 -8.47
N LYS A 268 12.94 8.60 -7.78
CA LYS A 268 13.00 9.49 -6.60
C LYS A 268 12.70 8.76 -5.30
N TYR A 269 11.81 7.77 -5.35
CA TYR A 269 11.41 6.96 -4.21
C TYR A 269 11.59 5.46 -4.49
N LEU A 270 12.28 4.78 -3.58
CA LEU A 270 12.42 3.33 -3.57
C LEU A 270 11.96 2.78 -2.23
N GLU A 271 11.00 1.88 -2.25
CA GLU A 271 10.65 1.05 -1.11
C GLU A 271 10.88 -0.41 -1.46
N TRP A 272 11.65 -1.11 -0.63
CA TRP A 272 11.90 -2.53 -0.80
C TRP A 272 11.84 -3.22 0.56
N ILE A 273 10.77 -4.00 0.74
CA ILE A 273 10.50 -4.81 1.93
C ILE A 273 10.36 -6.26 1.48
N GLY A 274 11.26 -7.14 1.87
CA GLY A 274 11.16 -8.54 1.48
C GLY A 274 12.48 -9.30 1.40
N HIS A 275 12.40 -10.49 0.83
CA HIS A 275 13.53 -11.40 0.74
C HIS A 275 14.51 -11.06 -0.40
N MET A 276 15.80 -11.28 -0.13
CA MET A 276 16.93 -11.15 -1.06
C MET A 276 17.84 -12.38 -0.89
N TYR A 277 17.47 -13.51 -1.51
CA TYR A 277 18.20 -14.78 -1.42
C TYR A 277 18.81 -15.18 -2.77
N GLU A 278 20.13 -15.24 -2.86
CA GLU A 278 20.90 -15.42 -4.11
C GLU A 278 20.44 -14.47 -5.24
N LEU A 279 19.84 -13.34 -4.87
CA LEU A 279 19.27 -12.38 -5.80
C LEU A 279 20.37 -11.42 -6.23
N LYS A 280 20.52 -11.21 -7.54
CA LYS A 280 21.46 -10.22 -8.09
C LYS A 280 20.70 -8.99 -8.59
N PRO A 281 20.52 -7.96 -7.74
CA PRO A 281 19.84 -6.74 -8.14
C PRO A 281 20.69 -5.88 -9.08
N GLN A 282 20.07 -5.44 -10.18
CA GLN A 282 20.64 -4.51 -11.16
C GLN A 282 19.77 -3.26 -11.21
N LEU A 283 20.07 -2.26 -10.36
CA LEU A 283 19.27 -1.02 -10.26
C LEU A 283 19.84 0.18 -11.03
N GLY A 284 20.89 -0.01 -11.84
CA GLY A 284 21.60 1.10 -12.47
C GLY A 284 22.13 2.12 -11.44
N ARG A 285 22.54 3.31 -11.89
CA ARG A 285 22.96 4.39 -10.97
C ARG A 285 21.74 5.18 -10.53
N LEU A 286 21.36 5.07 -9.27
CA LEU A 286 20.21 5.74 -8.65
C LEU A 286 20.49 7.23 -8.34
N LEU A 287 20.84 8.01 -9.36
CA LEU A 287 21.36 9.39 -9.20
C LEU A 287 20.31 10.38 -8.70
N CYS A 288 19.03 10.15 -8.98
CA CYS A 288 17.91 11.02 -8.59
C CYS A 288 17.19 10.55 -7.32
N LEU A 289 17.68 9.50 -6.66
CA LEU A 289 16.98 8.89 -5.53
C LEU A 289 17.04 9.81 -4.29
N GLU A 290 15.89 10.30 -3.86
CA GLU A 290 15.76 11.24 -2.75
C GLU A 290 15.46 10.51 -1.43
N LYS A 291 14.61 9.48 -1.51
CA LYS A 291 14.15 8.72 -0.34
C LYS A 291 14.16 7.22 -0.61
N ALA A 292 14.66 6.46 0.37
CA ALA A 292 14.66 5.00 0.34
C ALA A 292 14.08 4.42 1.64
N ARG A 293 13.25 3.38 1.53
CA ARG A 293 12.79 2.57 2.67
C ARG A 293 13.13 1.11 2.44
N ILE A 294 13.96 0.55 3.31
CA ILE A 294 14.58 -0.76 3.11
C ILE A 294 14.35 -1.65 4.33
N ASN A 295 13.81 -2.84 4.09
CA ASN A 295 13.79 -3.95 5.04
C ASN A 295 14.02 -5.27 4.31
N LEU A 296 15.27 -5.74 4.29
CA LEU A 296 15.66 -6.93 3.53
C LEU A 296 15.92 -8.11 4.46
N PHE A 297 15.42 -9.28 4.05
CA PHE A 297 15.68 -10.55 4.70
C PHE A 297 16.60 -11.39 3.79
N PHE A 298 17.80 -11.71 4.26
CA PHE A 298 18.87 -12.35 3.48
C PHE A 298 19.61 -13.37 4.34
N GLU A 299 20.37 -14.27 3.71
CA GLU A 299 21.25 -15.24 4.37
C GLU A 299 22.67 -14.65 4.51
N GLU A 300 23.52 -15.24 5.35
CA GLU A 300 24.90 -14.78 5.56
C GLU A 300 25.69 -14.69 4.24
N ASP A 301 25.47 -15.63 3.33
CA ASP A 301 26.12 -15.67 2.02
C ASP A 301 25.76 -14.49 1.10
N ASP A 302 24.66 -13.78 1.38
CA ASP A 302 24.18 -12.65 0.59
C ASP A 302 24.64 -11.27 1.14
N ILE A 303 25.36 -11.24 2.27
CA ILE A 303 25.78 -10.00 2.95
C ILE A 303 26.54 -9.06 2.01
N ASP A 304 27.48 -9.56 1.21
CA ASP A 304 28.27 -8.75 0.29
C ASP A 304 27.39 -8.10 -0.79
N THR A 305 26.42 -8.85 -1.32
CA THR A 305 25.47 -8.36 -2.33
C THR A 305 24.56 -7.28 -1.74
N VAL A 306 24.09 -7.49 -0.51
CA VAL A 306 23.30 -6.49 0.22
C VAL A 306 24.14 -5.24 0.48
N TYR A 307 25.39 -5.38 0.89
CA TYR A 307 26.28 -4.24 1.14
C TYR A 307 26.56 -3.45 -0.15
N GLU A 308 26.79 -4.12 -1.27
CA GLU A 308 26.92 -3.50 -2.59
C GLU A 308 25.64 -2.73 -2.97
N PHE A 309 24.46 -3.32 -2.75
CA PHE A 309 23.19 -2.65 -2.93
C PHE A 309 23.08 -1.38 -2.08
N LEU A 310 23.42 -1.43 -0.79
CA LEU A 310 23.39 -0.26 0.10
C LEU A 310 24.38 0.81 -0.34
N CYS A 311 25.53 0.44 -0.92
CA CYS A 311 26.46 1.40 -1.50
C CYS A 311 25.85 2.20 -2.66
N ASN A 312 24.87 1.65 -3.38
CA ASN A 312 24.12 2.41 -4.40
C ASN A 312 23.17 3.45 -3.80
N LEU A 313 22.85 3.35 -2.50
CA LEU A 313 22.00 4.29 -1.78
C LEU A 313 22.78 5.44 -1.12
N ARG A 314 24.10 5.55 -1.33
CA ARG A 314 24.99 6.55 -0.69
C ARG A 314 24.52 8.00 -0.76
N ARG A 315 23.77 8.36 -1.82
CA ARG A 315 23.34 9.74 -2.11
C ARG A 315 21.92 10.06 -1.64
N VAL A 316 21.25 9.09 -1.02
CA VAL A 316 19.87 9.26 -0.55
C VAL A 316 19.84 10.28 0.57
N ARG A 317 18.88 11.21 0.52
CA ARG A 317 18.72 12.23 1.57
C ARG A 317 17.95 11.70 2.76
N ALA A 318 16.90 10.91 2.50
CA ALA A 318 16.02 10.34 3.51
C ALA A 318 16.01 8.81 3.47
N LEU A 319 16.49 8.17 4.53
CA LEU A 319 16.58 6.72 4.65
C LEU A 319 15.66 6.22 5.76
N ILE A 320 14.90 5.16 5.49
CA ILE A 320 14.09 4.44 6.47
C ILE A 320 14.61 3.01 6.56
N LEU A 321 14.99 2.58 7.76
CA LEU A 321 15.48 1.23 8.05
C LEU A 321 14.67 0.58 9.17
N HIS A 322 14.51 -0.73 9.08
CA HIS A 322 13.87 -1.55 10.11
C HIS A 322 14.91 -2.23 11.01
N ALA A 323 14.52 -2.60 12.23
CA ALA A 323 15.40 -3.29 13.18
C ALA A 323 16.02 -4.57 12.58
N GLU A 324 15.22 -5.43 11.94
CA GLU A 324 15.71 -6.71 11.41
C GLU A 324 16.88 -6.51 10.44
N MET A 325 16.77 -5.50 9.56
CA MET A 325 17.83 -5.12 8.62
C MET A 325 19.13 -4.71 9.33
N ILE A 326 19.03 -3.91 10.40
CA ILE A 326 20.19 -3.45 11.19
C ILE A 326 20.82 -4.61 11.96
N GLU A 327 19.98 -5.53 12.44
CA GLU A 327 20.43 -6.71 13.17
C GLU A 327 21.29 -7.63 12.29
N ASN A 328 20.82 -7.91 11.08
CA ASN A 328 21.50 -8.78 10.13
C ASN A 328 22.75 -8.12 9.50
N LEU A 329 22.67 -6.83 9.14
CA LEU A 329 23.74 -6.16 8.39
C LEU A 329 25.04 -5.98 9.21
N PHE A 330 24.91 -5.79 10.52
CA PHE A 330 26.06 -5.48 11.39
C PHE A 330 26.42 -6.64 12.32
N GLU A 331 26.03 -7.85 11.96
CA GLU A 331 26.51 -9.07 12.60
C GLU A 331 28.03 -9.23 12.37
N GLY A 332 28.79 -9.54 13.43
CA GLY A 332 30.24 -9.72 13.32
C GLY A 332 31.11 -8.46 13.17
N GLY A 333 30.54 -7.25 13.17
CA GLY A 333 31.29 -5.99 13.20
C GLY A 333 31.86 -5.52 11.86
N LEU A 334 31.31 -6.00 10.75
CA LEU A 334 31.78 -5.69 9.41
C LEU A 334 31.20 -4.36 8.89
N LEU A 335 32.14 -3.44 8.62
CA LEU A 335 32.05 -2.21 7.84
C LEU A 335 31.16 -1.06 8.37
N PRO A 336 31.65 0.19 8.32
CA PRO A 336 30.80 1.36 8.54
C PRO A 336 29.77 1.47 7.41
N ALA A 337 28.57 1.96 7.77
CA ALA A 337 27.48 2.09 6.84
C ALA A 337 27.79 3.12 5.73
N PRO A 338 27.45 2.86 4.46
CA PRO A 338 27.78 3.75 3.35
C PRO A 338 26.75 4.89 3.20
N PHE A 339 26.52 5.67 4.25
CA PHE A 339 25.39 6.62 4.31
C PHE A 339 25.81 8.05 4.65
N ASP A 340 26.99 8.47 4.17
CA ASP A 340 27.56 9.78 4.52
C ASP A 340 26.65 10.96 4.13
N ASP A 341 25.90 10.88 3.01
CA ASP A 341 25.02 11.96 2.54
C ASP A 341 23.60 11.93 3.14
N VAL A 342 23.27 10.92 3.96
CA VAL A 342 21.96 10.81 4.60
C VAL A 342 21.80 11.93 5.62
N SER A 343 20.78 12.77 5.42
CA SER A 343 20.45 13.89 6.32
C SER A 343 19.22 13.60 7.18
N HIS A 344 18.35 12.69 6.72
CA HIS A 344 17.14 12.29 7.42
C HIS A 344 17.14 10.77 7.59
N LEU A 345 17.10 10.29 8.83
CA LEU A 345 17.01 8.86 9.14
C LEU A 345 15.75 8.58 9.93
N GLN A 346 14.96 7.62 9.47
CA GLN A 346 13.91 6.98 10.28
C GLN A 346 14.32 5.54 10.60
N LEU A 347 14.17 5.17 11.86
CA LEU A 347 14.42 3.84 12.37
C LEU A 347 13.13 3.24 12.92
N ASP A 348 12.63 2.20 12.26
CA ASP A 348 11.47 1.41 12.68
C ASP A 348 11.96 0.22 13.51
N LEU A 349 12.10 0.40 14.83
CA LEU A 349 12.89 -0.52 15.65
C LEU A 349 12.07 -1.59 16.39
N GLY A 350 10.78 -1.39 16.60
CA GLY A 350 10.02 -2.20 17.56
C GLY A 350 10.48 -1.96 19.00
N ASN A 351 11.67 -2.47 19.38
CA ASN A 351 12.30 -2.29 20.70
C ASN A 351 13.78 -1.89 20.59
N PHE A 352 14.25 -1.01 21.49
CA PHE A 352 15.64 -0.59 21.59
C PHE A 352 16.47 -1.56 22.46
N SER A 353 16.68 -2.78 21.96
CA SER A 353 17.26 -3.91 22.70
C SER A 353 18.76 -3.73 23.01
N ASN A 354 19.30 -4.56 23.91
CA ASN A 354 20.74 -4.58 24.18
C ASN A 354 21.55 -5.11 22.98
N GLU A 355 20.99 -6.02 22.19
CA GLU A 355 21.66 -6.58 21.01
C GLU A 355 21.71 -5.58 19.85
N LEU A 356 20.71 -4.70 19.76
CA LEU A 356 20.60 -3.71 18.70
C LEU A 356 21.58 -2.52 18.89
N VAL A 357 21.87 -2.13 20.14
CA VAL A 357 22.67 -0.93 20.45
C VAL A 357 24.05 -0.90 19.76
N PRO A 358 24.89 -1.95 19.84
CA PRO A 358 26.20 -1.93 19.18
C PRO A 358 26.09 -1.81 17.65
N ARG A 359 25.06 -2.40 17.06
CA ARG A 359 24.78 -2.38 15.62
C ARG A 359 24.35 -0.99 15.15
N MET A 360 23.51 -0.32 15.93
CA MET A 360 23.16 1.08 15.68
C MET A 360 24.37 2.02 15.75
N VAL A 361 25.32 1.78 16.67
CA VAL A 361 26.56 2.57 16.71
C VAL A 361 27.34 2.44 15.40
N LEU A 362 27.41 1.24 14.81
CA LEU A 362 28.08 1.02 13.52
C LEU A 362 27.35 1.73 12.38
N LEU A 363 26.01 1.69 12.38
CA LEU A 363 25.18 2.45 11.46
C LEU A 363 25.48 3.95 11.55
N PHE A 364 25.40 4.51 12.74
CA PHE A 364 25.58 5.95 12.99
C PHE A 364 26.97 6.47 12.68
N ARG A 365 28.02 5.64 12.80
CA ARG A 365 29.38 6.01 12.40
C ARG A 365 29.50 6.32 10.92
N GLY A 366 28.61 5.76 10.10
CA GLY A 366 28.53 6.00 8.66
C GLY A 366 27.66 7.19 8.23
N MET A 367 27.09 7.96 9.17
CA MET A 367 26.07 8.98 8.88
C MET A 367 26.49 10.37 9.33
N ARG A 368 27.54 10.92 8.74
CA ARG A 368 28.16 12.17 9.23
C ARG A 368 27.29 13.42 9.07
N ASN A 369 26.42 13.45 8.06
CA ASN A 369 25.59 14.60 7.72
C ASN A 369 24.15 14.50 8.26
N LEU A 370 23.89 13.58 9.19
CA LEU A 370 22.55 13.37 9.74
C LEU A 370 22.11 14.59 10.58
N SER A 371 21.05 15.26 10.13
CA SER A 371 20.45 16.43 10.79
C SER A 371 19.09 16.11 11.43
N THR A 372 18.37 15.11 10.90
CA THR A 372 17.03 14.74 11.36
C THR A 372 16.97 13.26 11.68
N LEU A 373 16.61 12.92 12.92
CA LEU A 373 16.47 11.53 13.37
C LEU A 373 15.06 11.26 13.88
N TYR A 374 14.43 10.23 13.33
CA TYR A 374 13.15 9.72 13.81
C TYR A 374 13.30 8.27 14.26
N ILE A 375 12.97 7.98 15.53
CA ILE A 375 12.96 6.62 16.07
C ILE A 375 11.53 6.23 16.41
N LYS A 376 11.02 5.24 15.68
CA LYS A 376 9.72 4.62 15.91
C LYS A 376 9.92 3.34 16.72
N THR A 377 9.18 3.22 17.81
CA THR A 377 9.08 1.97 18.59
C THR A 377 7.63 1.51 18.54
N ASP A 378 7.39 0.23 18.26
CA ASP A 378 6.04 -0.32 18.09
C ASP A 378 5.61 -1.10 19.35
N GLN A 379 4.29 -1.19 19.56
CA GLN A 379 3.66 -2.06 20.56
C GLN A 379 3.67 -3.50 20.06
N VAL A 380 4.82 -4.16 19.95
CA VAL A 380 4.76 -5.58 19.65
C VAL A 380 4.31 -6.32 20.92
N GLU A 381 3.12 -6.92 20.89
CA GLU A 381 2.56 -7.82 21.91
C GLU A 381 3.34 -9.14 22.01
N TYR A 382 4.68 -9.09 22.05
CA TYR A 382 5.45 -10.28 22.42
C TYR A 382 5.33 -10.48 23.92
N TYR A 383 4.41 -11.37 24.30
CA TYR A 383 4.12 -11.85 25.65
C TYR A 383 5.32 -12.38 26.48
N LEU A 384 6.59 -12.25 26.05
CA LEU A 384 7.72 -12.94 26.68
C LEU A 384 9.05 -12.19 26.76
N LEU A 385 9.16 -10.91 26.38
CA LEU A 385 10.40 -10.18 26.67
C LEU A 385 10.35 -9.62 28.10
N LYS A 386 10.90 -10.39 29.06
CA LYS A 386 11.31 -9.84 30.37
C LYS A 386 12.05 -8.53 30.11
N ALA A 387 11.64 -7.45 30.77
CA ALA A 387 12.34 -6.17 30.75
C ALA A 387 13.82 -6.39 31.12
N ALA A 388 14.69 -6.50 30.12
CA ALA A 388 16.11 -6.59 30.34
C ALA A 388 16.60 -5.21 30.76
N CYS A 389 17.31 -5.12 31.89
CA CYS A 389 17.94 -3.87 32.29
C CYS A 389 18.84 -3.33 31.17
N SER A 390 18.80 -2.02 30.92
CA SER A 390 19.75 -1.35 30.02
C SER A 390 21.19 -1.67 30.43
N LYS A 391 21.97 -2.18 29.47
CA LYS A 391 23.42 -2.37 29.61
C LYS A 391 24.20 -1.11 29.23
N PHE A 392 23.56 -0.16 28.55
CA PHE A 392 24.23 0.99 27.92
C PHE A 392 23.75 2.31 28.51
N GLY A 393 24.57 2.87 29.41
CA GLY A 393 24.36 4.17 30.04
C GLY A 393 24.91 5.36 29.24
N MET A 394 24.82 6.56 29.82
CA MET A 394 25.35 7.81 29.22
C MET A 394 26.83 7.70 28.82
N ALA A 395 27.68 7.23 29.74
CA ALA A 395 29.12 7.10 29.50
C ALA A 395 29.43 6.17 28.32
N TYR A 396 28.59 5.16 28.06
CA TYR A 396 28.75 4.32 26.88
C TYR A 396 28.57 5.15 25.61
N TRP A 397 27.51 5.94 25.50
CA TRP A 397 27.21 6.76 24.32
C TRP A 397 28.25 7.85 24.09
N GLU A 398 28.64 8.55 25.16
CA GLU A 398 29.68 9.58 25.14
C GLU A 398 31.02 9.02 24.61
N SER A 399 31.36 7.77 24.96
CA SER A 399 32.59 7.11 24.47
C SER A 399 32.56 6.70 22.99
N ARG A 400 31.41 6.76 22.30
CA ARG A 400 31.29 6.27 20.91
C ARG A 400 31.77 7.27 19.86
N ASN A 401 31.94 8.55 20.22
CA ASN A 401 32.36 9.63 19.34
C ASN A 401 31.54 9.70 18.03
N LEU A 402 30.21 9.79 18.16
CA LEU A 402 29.29 9.83 17.02
C LEU A 402 29.30 11.22 16.38
N LEU A 403 29.93 11.34 15.20
CA LEU A 403 30.17 12.63 14.52
C LEU A 403 28.89 13.44 14.24
N PHE A 404 27.79 12.74 13.96
CA PHE A 404 26.51 13.35 13.58
C PHE A 404 25.84 14.15 14.71
N ILE A 405 26.19 13.87 15.98
CA ILE A 405 25.58 14.51 17.15
C ILE A 405 25.74 16.04 17.09
N SER A 406 26.89 16.51 16.58
CA SER A 406 27.17 17.94 16.39
C SER A 406 26.34 18.63 15.29
N GLN A 407 25.72 17.85 14.39
CA GLN A 407 24.91 18.36 13.26
C GLN A 407 23.42 18.16 13.46
N LEU A 408 23.01 17.39 14.47
CA LEU A 408 21.62 17.01 14.69
C LEU A 408 20.78 18.24 15.08
N GLU A 409 19.73 18.51 14.30
CA GLU A 409 18.85 19.67 14.48
C GLU A 409 17.46 19.27 14.97
N GLU A 410 16.93 18.14 14.48
CA GLU A 410 15.58 17.68 14.78
C GLU A 410 15.55 16.21 15.17
N VAL A 411 14.88 15.90 16.28
CA VAL A 411 14.71 14.52 16.75
C VAL A 411 13.27 14.25 17.11
N THR A 412 12.73 13.13 16.62
CA THR A 412 11.45 12.59 17.07
C THR A 412 11.67 11.18 17.59
N VAL A 413 11.09 10.84 18.75
CA VAL A 413 11.16 9.51 19.32
C VAL A 413 9.80 9.09 19.85
N GLU A 414 9.38 7.88 19.50
CA GLU A 414 8.21 7.23 20.09
C GLU A 414 8.65 6.28 21.22
N ILE A 415 8.03 6.39 22.40
CA ILE A 415 8.31 5.57 23.59
C ILE A 415 7.08 4.72 23.93
N CYS A 416 7.17 3.42 23.62
CA CYS A 416 6.15 2.42 23.94
C CYS A 416 6.25 1.88 25.39
N LYS A 417 5.30 1.00 25.76
CA LYS A 417 5.10 0.51 27.13
C LYS A 417 6.33 -0.25 27.66
N ASP A 418 6.59 -0.10 28.96
CA ASP A 418 7.69 -0.72 29.74
C ASP A 418 9.13 -0.25 29.45
N SER A 419 9.32 1.04 29.14
CA SER A 419 10.66 1.65 28.98
C SER A 419 11.48 1.78 30.29
N ARG A 420 11.18 1.02 31.35
CA ARG A 420 11.85 1.13 32.65
C ARG A 420 13.33 0.74 32.50
N GLY A 421 14.18 1.75 32.44
CA GLY A 421 15.63 1.56 32.25
C GLY A 421 15.97 1.06 30.86
N SER A 422 15.38 1.63 29.80
CA SER A 422 15.72 1.28 28.41
C SER A 422 16.96 2.03 27.90
N ASN A 423 17.71 1.39 27.01
CA ASN A 423 18.84 2.01 26.30
C ASN A 423 18.40 3.28 25.55
N LEU A 424 17.15 3.32 25.07
CA LEU A 424 16.56 4.47 24.41
C LEU A 424 16.54 5.71 25.31
N ILE A 425 16.14 5.59 26.59
CA ILE A 425 16.13 6.74 27.50
C ILE A 425 17.54 7.32 27.66
N ASN A 426 18.56 6.46 27.80
CA ASN A 426 19.95 6.92 27.90
C ASN A 426 20.43 7.56 26.59
N PHE A 427 20.02 7.04 25.45
CA PHE A 427 20.34 7.62 24.14
C PHE A 427 19.71 9.01 23.95
N ILE A 428 18.43 9.18 24.30
CA ILE A 428 17.75 10.49 24.25
C ILE A 428 18.45 11.50 25.16
N ARG A 429 18.82 11.09 26.38
CA ARG A 429 19.53 11.96 27.33
C ARG A 429 20.91 12.38 26.82
N PHE A 430 21.62 11.46 26.17
CA PHE A 430 22.89 11.75 25.50
C PHE A 430 22.70 12.80 24.40
N ILE A 431 21.69 12.64 23.53
CA ILE A 431 21.38 13.65 22.51
C ILE A 431 21.06 15.01 23.14
N LEU A 432 20.18 15.06 24.14
CA LEU A 432 19.79 16.33 24.79
C LEU A 432 20.96 17.08 25.41
N LYS A 433 21.99 16.33 25.85
CA LYS A 433 23.20 16.88 26.48
C LYS A 433 24.24 17.33 25.45
N ASP A 434 24.53 16.49 24.45
CA ASP A 434 25.71 16.64 23.59
C ASP A 434 25.38 17.19 22.18
N ALA A 435 24.11 17.23 21.77
CA ALA A 435 23.73 17.80 20.47
C ALA A 435 23.56 19.33 20.54
N GLU A 436 24.65 20.06 20.32
CA GLU A 436 24.70 21.53 20.46
C GLU A 436 23.77 22.28 19.49
N LYS A 437 23.54 21.73 18.29
CA LYS A 437 22.70 22.35 17.24
C LYS A 437 21.23 21.93 17.30
N LEU A 438 20.84 21.13 18.29
CA LEU A 438 19.49 20.60 18.41
C LEU A 438 18.49 21.76 18.62
N LYS A 439 17.58 21.94 17.65
CA LYS A 439 16.54 22.99 17.66
C LYS A 439 15.24 22.47 18.26
N LYS A 440 14.89 21.22 17.92
CA LYS A 440 13.60 20.62 18.26
C LYS A 440 13.75 19.15 18.64
N MET A 441 13.11 18.74 19.73
CA MET A 441 12.93 17.33 20.05
C MET A 441 11.45 17.05 20.38
N VAL A 442 10.86 16.03 19.77
CA VAL A 442 9.50 15.56 20.05
C VAL A 442 9.58 14.17 20.65
N ILE A 443 9.04 14.02 21.86
CA ILE A 443 8.98 12.76 22.59
C ILE A 443 7.51 12.34 22.65
N VAL A 444 7.13 11.43 21.76
CA VAL A 444 5.79 10.84 21.73
C VAL A 444 5.79 9.67 22.70
N HIS A 445 4.87 9.63 23.66
CA HIS A 445 4.84 8.58 24.66
C HIS A 445 3.44 8.03 24.91
N SER A 446 3.40 6.74 25.27
CA SER A 446 2.16 6.10 25.71
C SER A 446 1.71 6.68 27.06
N PRO A 447 0.39 6.75 27.35
CA PRO A 447 -0.12 7.06 28.69
C PRO A 447 0.44 6.13 29.77
N GLN A 448 0.84 4.92 29.39
CA GLN A 448 1.36 3.88 30.27
C GLN A 448 2.90 3.93 30.39
N CYS A 449 3.57 4.94 29.80
CA CYS A 449 5.00 5.14 29.96
C CYS A 449 5.36 5.41 31.43
N ALA A 450 6.47 4.84 31.91
CA ALA A 450 6.87 4.99 33.30
C ALA A 450 7.20 6.45 33.65
N LYS A 451 6.50 7.00 34.65
CA LYS A 451 6.68 8.39 35.12
C LYS A 451 8.15 8.72 35.43
N SER A 452 8.88 7.80 36.06
CA SER A 452 10.30 7.98 36.37
C SER A 452 11.20 8.14 35.13
N SER A 453 10.81 7.58 33.98
CA SER A 453 11.53 7.78 32.72
C SER A 453 11.24 9.17 32.15
N LEU A 454 9.98 9.59 32.17
CA LEU A 454 9.57 10.94 31.75
C LEU A 454 10.19 12.03 32.63
N ASP A 455 10.28 11.82 33.94
CA ASP A 455 10.92 12.75 34.87
C ASP A 455 12.42 12.90 34.56
N LYS A 456 13.12 11.79 34.25
CA LYS A 456 14.54 11.82 33.84
C LYS A 456 14.75 12.60 32.54
N LEU A 457 13.87 12.39 31.56
CA LEU A 457 13.91 13.11 30.28
C LEU A 457 13.60 14.60 30.48
N SER A 458 12.57 14.92 31.25
CA SER A 458 12.18 16.30 31.58
C SER A 458 13.31 17.05 32.29
N ASN A 459 14.02 16.40 33.20
CA ASN A 459 15.17 17.02 33.86
C ASN A 459 16.36 17.22 32.91
N SER A 460 16.59 16.30 31.97
CA SER A 460 17.66 16.44 30.97
C SER A 460 17.30 17.49 29.90
N ALA A 461 16.01 17.67 29.61
CA ALA A 461 15.51 18.69 28.70
C ALA A 461 15.77 20.12 29.21
N LYS A 462 15.72 20.34 30.53
CA LYS A 462 16.00 21.66 31.14
C LYS A 462 17.42 22.17 30.89
N SER A 463 18.37 21.26 30.69
CA SER A 463 19.77 21.59 30.39
C SER A 463 20.06 21.68 28.89
N SER A 464 19.10 21.36 28.03
CA SER A 464 19.26 21.42 26.58
C SER A 464 18.82 22.79 26.06
N ASN A 465 19.46 23.24 24.98
CA ASN A 465 19.05 24.47 24.27
C ASN A 465 17.87 24.25 23.31
N ALA A 466 17.43 23.00 23.14
CA ALA A 466 16.37 22.63 22.22
C ALA A 466 14.96 22.88 22.78
N ASN A 467 14.00 23.13 21.89
CA ASN A 467 12.59 23.09 22.23
C ASN A 467 12.14 21.62 22.33
N VAL A 468 11.89 21.15 23.55
CA VAL A 468 11.47 19.77 23.81
C VAL A 468 9.96 19.70 24.06
N PHE A 469 9.27 18.89 23.25
CA PHE A 469 7.82 18.67 23.33
C PHE A 469 7.53 17.24 23.77
N PHE A 470 6.56 17.08 24.66
CA PHE A 470 6.04 15.79 25.07
C PHE A 470 4.62 15.65 24.55
N GLU A 471 4.40 14.63 23.72
CA GLU A 471 3.10 14.35 23.11
C GLU A 471 2.58 13.01 23.60
N VAL A 472 1.32 12.97 24.03
CA VAL A 472 0.66 11.74 24.43
C VAL A 472 0.00 11.13 23.19
N ARG A 473 0.29 9.86 22.91
CA ARG A 473 -0.38 9.10 21.84
C ARG A 473 -0.84 7.75 22.38
N GLU A 474 -2.10 7.40 22.09
CA GLU A 474 -2.56 6.02 22.21
C GLU A 474 -2.03 5.26 20.98
N PHE A 475 -1.14 4.32 21.24
CA PHE A 475 -0.51 3.46 20.23
C PHE A 475 -1.30 2.17 20.04
#